data_AF-A0A800FX74-F1
#
_entry.id   AF-A0A800FX74-F1
#
_cell.length_a   1.000
_cell.length_b   1.000
_cell.length_c   1.000
_cell.angle_alpha   90.00
_cell.angle_beta   90.00
_cell.angle_gamma   90.00
#
_symmetry.space_group_name_H-M   'P 1'
#
loop_
_entity.id
_entity.type
_entity.pdbx_description
1 polymer ?
#
loop_
_entity_poly.entity_id
_entity_poly.type
_entity_poly.pdbx_seq_one_letter_code
_entity_poly.pdbx_strand_id
1 'polypeptide(L)' 'MQSDVAGALGLYMVGRAAARTELGPSLIPTDILPELPEVWKEQGGQKSDLDLPFVVFDQDAPR' A
#
# COMPACT_ATOMS: atom_id res chain seq x y z
N MET A 1 11.39 9.73 9.85
CA MET A 1 11.34 9.03 8.54
C MET A 1 11.29 10.08 7.45
N GLN A 2 12.07 9.95 6.37
CA GLN A 2 11.85 10.77 5.18
C GLN A 2 10.43 10.48 4.65
N SER A 3 9.71 11.51 4.23
CA SER A 3 8.29 11.43 3.79
C SER A 3 8.08 10.30 2.78
N ASP A 4 9.03 10.12 1.87
CA ASP A 4 8.99 9.13 0.79
C ASP A 4 8.94 7.68 1.31
N VAL A 5 9.62 7.40 2.42
CA VAL A 5 9.63 6.06 3.05
C VAL A 5 8.27 5.75 3.67
N ALA A 6 7.62 6.74 4.29
CA ALA A 6 6.30 6.57 4.86
C ALA A 6 5.24 6.35 3.77
N GLY A 7 5.36 7.08 2.65
CA GLY A 7 4.50 6.88 1.48
C GLY A 7 4.67 5.50 0.85
N ALA A 8 5.91 5.07 0.62
CA ALA A 8 6.21 3.75 0.07
C ALA A 8 5.69 2.61 0.96
N LEU A 9 5.84 2.74 2.29
CA LEU A 9 5.30 1.77 3.24
C LEU A 9 3.76 1.71 3.18
N GLY A 10 3.09 2.87 3.14
CA GLY A 10 1.63 2.92 3.03
C GLY A 10 1.11 2.23 1.77
N LEU A 11 1.76 2.48 0.62
CA LEU A 11 1.42 1.82 -0.64
C LEU A 11 1.63 0.31 -0.59
N TYR A 12 2.77 -0.14 -0.06
CA TYR A 12 3.05 -1.56 0.14
C TYR A 12 1.96 -2.21 1.00
N MET A 13 1.62 -1.61 2.14
CA MET A 13 0.65 -2.17 3.08
C MET A 13 -0.73 -2.33 2.46
N VAL A 14 -1.21 -1.29 1.76
CA VAL A 14 -2.53 -1.31 1.11
C VAL A 14 -2.56 -2.33 -0.03
N GLY A 15 -1.54 -2.37 -0.89
CA GLY A 15 -1.45 -3.33 -1.99
C GLY A 15 -1.38 -4.77 -1.49
N ARG A 16 -0.59 -5.03 -0.44
CA ARG A 16 -0.47 -6.35 0.18
C ARG A 16 -1.78 -6.78 0.86
N ALA A 17 -2.48 -5.86 1.53
CA ALA A 17 -3.78 -6.13 2.14
C ALA A 17 -4.83 -6.46 1.08
N ALA A 18 -4.87 -5.71 -0.03
CA ALA A 18 -5.76 -5.97 -1.16
C ALA A 18 -5.54 -7.37 -1.75
N ALA A 19 -4.29 -7.77 -1.98
CA ALA A 19 -3.94 -9.09 -2.50
C ALA A 19 -4.41 -10.24 -1.59
N ARG A 20 -4.49 -10.03 -0.27
CA ARG A 20 -4.91 -11.04 0.71
C ARG A 20 -6.42 -11.25 0.79
N THR A 21 -7.22 -10.29 0.31
CA THR A 21 -8.69 -10.42 0.33
C THR A 21 -9.23 -11.46 -0.65
N GLU A 22 -8.46 -11.81 -1.69
CA GLU A 22 -8.88 -12.69 -2.80
C GLU A 22 -10.14 -12.22 -3.58
N LEU A 23 -10.58 -10.97 -3.39
CA LEU A 23 -11.79 -10.43 -4.03
C LEU A 23 -11.60 -9.99 -5.49
N GLY A 24 -10.35 -9.84 -5.92
CA GLY A 24 -10.00 -9.47 -7.30
C GLY A 24 -10.74 -8.19 -7.75
N PRO A 25 -11.40 -8.20 -8.92
CA PRO A 25 -12.13 -7.03 -9.44
C PRO A 25 -13.30 -6.53 -8.57
N SER A 26 -13.80 -7.35 -7.65
CA SER A 26 -14.91 -6.97 -6.76
C SER A 26 -14.46 -6.21 -5.51
N LEU A 27 -13.14 -6.05 -5.33
CA LEU A 27 -12.56 -5.37 -4.19
C LEU A 27 -13.01 -3.90 -4.12
N ILE A 28 -13.49 -3.49 -2.95
CA ILE A 28 -13.73 -2.09 -2.61
C ILE A 28 -12.74 -1.63 -1.53
N PRO A 29 -12.47 -0.31 -1.39
CA PRO A 29 -11.43 0.18 -0.49
C PRO A 29 -11.57 -0.26 0.97
N THR A 30 -12.78 -0.47 1.48
CA THR A 30 -13.01 -0.88 2.87
C THR A 30 -12.68 -2.35 3.14
N ASP A 31 -12.62 -3.19 2.10
CA ASP A 31 -12.39 -4.63 2.26
C ASP A 31 -10.98 -4.94 2.78
N ILE A 32 -10.03 -4.00 2.64
CA ILE A 32 -8.65 -4.19 3.12
C ILE A 32 -8.50 -3.95 4.62
N LEU A 33 -9.46 -3.28 5.27
CA LEU A 33 -9.32 -2.86 6.67
C LEU A 33 -9.06 -4.02 7.64
N PRO A 34 -9.72 -5.18 7.50
CA PRO A 34 -9.43 -6.35 8.32
C PRO A 34 -8.04 -6.96 8.08
N GLU A 35 -7.48 -6.79 6.88
CA GLU A 35 -6.19 -7.38 6.50
C GLU A 35 -4.98 -6.51 6.87
N LEU A 36 -5.16 -5.19 7.00
CA LEU A 36 -4.06 -4.25 7.33
C LEU A 36 -3.26 -4.66 8.60
N PRO A 37 -3.89 -5.06 9.72
CA PRO A 37 -3.16 -5.52 10.91
C PRO A 37 -2.38 -6.81 10.67
N GLU A 38 -2.84 -7.68 9.77
CA GLU A 38 -2.15 -8.93 9.45
C GLU A 38 -0.92 -8.68 8.58
N VAL A 39 -1.03 -7.77 7.61
CA VAL A 39 0.11 -7.32 6.80
C VAL A 39 1.22 -6.72 7.67
N TRP A 40 0.86 -5.96 8.72
CA TRP A 40 1.84 -5.40 9.65
C TRP A 40 2.64 -6.46 10.42
N LYS A 41 2.04 -7.63 10.67
CA LYS A 41 2.68 -8.74 11.37
C LYS A 41 3.57 -9.59 10.47
N GLU A 42 3.44 -9.46 9.14
CA GLU A 42 4.28 -10.20 8.20
C GLU A 42 5.75 -9.81 8.43
N GLN A 43 6.57 -10.79 8.82
CA GLN A 43 8.02 -10.57 8.87
C GLN A 43 8.53 -10.43 7.45
N GLY A 44 9.17 -9.29 7.17
CA GLY A 44 9.64 -8.92 5.84
C GLY A 44 10.47 -10.03 5.21
N GLY A 45 9.93 -10.62 4.15
CA GLY A 45 10.52 -11.75 3.45
C GLY A 45 10.35 -11.59 1.96
N GLN A 46 10.91 -10.52 1.40
CA GLN A 46 11.44 -10.40 0.03
C GLN A 46 11.74 -8.93 -0.27
N LYS A 47 12.81 -8.69 -1.03
CA LYS A 47 12.98 -7.43 -1.75
C LYS A 47 11.77 -7.28 -2.65
N SER A 48 11.04 -6.18 -2.49
CA SER A 48 10.08 -5.80 -3.51
C SER A 48 10.85 -5.34 -4.74
N ASP A 49 10.61 -5.97 -5.90
CA ASP A 49 11.10 -5.50 -7.22
C ASP A 49 10.33 -4.27 -7.71
N LEU A 50 9.63 -3.57 -6.81
CA LEU A 50 9.03 -2.28 -7.08
C LEU A 50 10.15 -1.24 -7.23
N ASP A 51 10.72 -1.18 -8.43
CA ASP A 51 11.47 -0.04 -8.96
C ASP A 51 10.47 1.10 -9.20
N LEU A 52 9.85 1.60 -8.11
CA LEU A 52 8.82 2.62 -8.16
C LEU A 52 9.47 4.01 -8.09
N PRO A 53 9.61 4.73 -9.22
CA PRO A 53 9.43 6.16 -9.17
C PRO A 53 7.95 6.35 -8.81
N PHE A 54 7.66 6.60 -7.53
CA PHE A 54 6.31 6.96 -7.13
C PHE A 54 5.84 8.09 -8.05
N VAL A 55 4.63 7.94 -8.61
CA VAL A 55 3.94 9.10 -9.19
C VAL A 55 3.74 10.05 -8.02
N VAL A 56 4.58 11.09 -7.95
CA VAL A 56 4.30 12.24 -7.10
C VAL A 56 2.96 12.77 -7.58
N PHE A 57 1.94 12.63 -6.75
CA PHE A 57 0.63 13.21 -7.04
C PHE A 57 0.79 14.73 -6.92
N ASP A 58 1.21 15.35 -8.02
CA ASP A 58 1.33 16.81 -8.17
C ASP A 58 -0.07 17.39 -8.37
N GLN A 59 -0.93 17.25 -7.36
CA GLN A 59 -2.13 18.05 -7.31
C GLN A 59 -1.78 19.41 -6.72
N ASP A 60 -2.02 20.45 -7.53
CA ASP A 60 -2.07 21.82 -7.04
C ASP A 60 -2.91 21.88 -5.77
N ALA A 61 -2.41 22.58 -4.76
CA ALA A 61 -3.15 22.78 -3.52
C ALA A 61 -4.55 23.36 -3.85
N PRO A 62 -5.62 22.86 -3.21
CA PRO A 62 -6.94 23.45 -3.40
C PRO A 62 -6.88 24.94 -3.04
N ARG A 63 -7.38 25.78 -3.95
CA ARG A 63 -7.50 27.23 -3.74
C ARG A 63 -8.58 27.54 -2.71
#